data_AF-A0A527ZJ72-F1
#
_entry.id   AF-A0A527ZJ72-F1
#
_cell.length_a   1.000
_cell.length_b   1.000
_cell.length_c   1.000
_cell.angle_alpha   90.00
_cell.angle_beta   90.00
_cell.angle_gamma   90.00
#
_symmetry.space_group_name_H-M   'P 1'
#
loop_
_entity.id
_entity.type
_entity.pdbx_description
1 polymer ?
#
loop_
_entity_poly.entity_id
_entity_poly.type
_entity_poly.pdbx_seq_one_letter_code
_entity_poly.pdbx_strand_id
1 'polypeptide(L)' 'MKSHAKVVVIGGGVVGCSVLFHLARHGWTDIVLLERKQLTSGTTWHAAGLI' A
#
# COMPACT_ATOMS: atom_id res chain seq x y z
N MET A 1 -7.62 2.78 16.41
CA MET A 1 -7.79 2.74 14.93
C MET A 1 -8.55 3.96 14.49
N LYS A 2 -8.20 4.57 13.34
CA LYS A 2 -9.06 5.61 12.75
C LYS A 2 -10.33 4.95 12.21
N SER A 3 -11.49 5.53 12.50
CA SER A 3 -12.79 5.08 11.97
C SER A 3 -13.10 5.65 10.59
N HIS A 4 -12.36 6.68 10.19
CA HIS A 4 -12.50 7.39 8.92
C HIS A 4 -11.12 7.58 8.29
N ALA A 5 -11.06 7.47 6.97
CA ALA A 5 -9.89 7.74 6.16
C ALA A 5 -10.34 8.37 4.84
N LYS A 6 -9.54 9.29 4.29
CA LYS A 6 -9.78 9.91 2.99
C LYS A 6 -9.57 8.91 1.85
N VAL A 7 -8.58 8.03 2.00
CA VAL A 7 -8.29 6.93 1.06
C VAL A 7 -7.89 5.68 1.84
N VAL A 8 -8.42 4.53 1.44
CA VAL A 8 -7.98 3.22 1.92
C VAL A 8 -7.44 2.41 0.75
N VAL A 9 -6.16 2.07 0.79
CA VAL A 9 -5.51 1.18 -0.17
C VAL A 9 -5.55 -0.25 0.39
N ILE A 10 -6.17 -1.18 -0.35
CA ILE A 10 -6.28 -2.58 0.06
C ILE A 10 -5.26 -3.41 -0.73
N GLY A 11 -4.32 -4.01 -0.01
CA GLY A 11 -3.21 -4.81 -0.56
C GLY A 11 -1.85 -4.14 -0.38
N GLY A 12 -0.98 -4.78 0.40
CA GLY A 12 0.39 -4.37 0.73
C GLY A 12 1.46 -4.94 -0.20
N GLY A 13 1.10 -5.24 -1.45
CA GLY A 13 2.06 -5.56 -2.52
C GLY A 13 2.71 -4.31 -3.11
N VAL A 14 3.65 -4.48 -4.04
CA VAL A 14 4.42 -3.37 -4.65
C VAL A 14 3.53 -2.25 -5.22
N VAL A 15 2.42 -2.61 -5.86
CA VAL A 15 1.48 -1.63 -6.45
C VAL A 15 0.78 -0.82 -5.36
N GLY A 16 0.23 -1.47 -4.33
CA GLY A 16 -0.47 -0.78 -3.25
C GLY A 16 0.44 0.13 -2.43
N CYS A 17 1.66 -0.34 -2.13
CA CYS A 17 2.68 0.49 -1.49
C CYS A 17 3.09 1.68 -2.36
N SER A 18 3.24 1.49 -3.68
CA SER A 18 3.56 2.58 -4.61
C SER A 18 2.45 3.63 -4.66
N VAL A 19 1.19 3.22 -4.74
CA VAL A 19 0.04 4.13 -4.71
C VAL A 19 0.02 4.93 -3.41
N LEU A 20 0.13 4.26 -2.25
CA LEU A 20 0.12 4.93 -0.95
C LEU A 20 1.30 5.92 -0.82
N PHE A 21 2.49 5.53 -1.26
CA PHE A 21 3.67 6.38 -1.28
C PHE A 21 3.45 7.64 -2.11
N HIS A 22 2.93 7.51 -3.33
CA HIS A 22 2.70 8.68 -4.20
C HIS A 22 1.61 9.60 -3.66
N LEU A 23 0.55 9.05 -3.05
CA LEU A 23 -0.46 9.85 -2.35
C LEU A 23 0.18 10.65 -1.20
N ALA A 24 0.95 9.99 -0.32
CA ALA A 24 1.66 10.65 0.78
C ALA A 24 2.60 11.74 0.25
N ARG A 25 3.39 11.42 -0.79
CA ARG A 25 4.37 12.34 -1.39
C ARG A 25 3.69 13.58 -2.01
N HIS A 26 2.48 13.43 -2.54
CA HIS A 26 1.68 14.55 -3.04
C HIS A 26 0.87 15.28 -1.95
N GLY A 27 1.21 15.07 -0.68
CA GLY A 27 0.63 15.81 0.44
C GLY A 27 -0.74 15.29 0.89
N TRP A 28 -1.17 14.12 0.45
CA TRP A 28 -2.40 13.53 0.95
C TRP A 28 -2.21 13.03 2.38
N THR A 29 -3.09 13.47 3.26
CA THR A 29 -3.18 13.04 4.66
C THR A 29 -4.42 12.14 4.84
N ASP A 30 -4.51 11.47 6.00
CA ASP A 30 -5.59 10.53 6.32
C ASP A 30 -5.74 9.38 5.32
N ILE A 31 -4.61 8.87 4.84
CA ILE A 31 -4.55 7.68 3.99
C ILE A 31 -4.15 6.46 4.82
N VAL A 32 -4.75 5.30 4.52
CA VAL A 32 -4.51 4.05 5.22
C VAL A 32 -4.22 2.94 4.21
N LEU A 33 -3.27 2.07 4.51
CA LEU A 33 -3.07 0.83 3.79
C LEU A 33 -3.44 -0.35 4.68
N LEU A 34 -4.26 -1.25 4.15
CA LEU A 34 -4.66 -2.49 4.82
C LEU A 34 -4.09 -3.67 4.03
N GLU A 35 -3.36 -4.52 4.74
CA GLU A 35 -2.83 -5.78 4.22
C GLU A 35 -3.37 -6.92 5.10
N ARG A 36 -3.75 -8.03 4.47
CA ARG A 36 -4.31 -9.20 5.14
C ARG A 36 -3.29 -9.88 6.05
N LYS A 37 -2.03 -9.91 5.64
CA LYS A 37 -0.93 -10.55 6.39
C LYS A 37 0.21 -9.56 6.61
N GLN A 38 1.36 -9.83 6.00
CA GLN A 38 2.53 -8.97 6.01
C GLN A 38 2.66 -8.31 4.64
N LEU A 39 3.28 -7.12 4.61
CA LEU A 39 3.68 -6.49 3.35
C LEU A 39 4.42 -7.48 2.46
N THR A 40 4.24 -7.33 1.15
CA THR A 40 4.80 -8.17 0.08
C THR A 40 4.39 -9.64 0.05
N SER A 41 3.61 -10.13 1.02
CA SER A 41 3.22 -11.55 1.14
C SER A 41 2.37 -12.13 -0.01
N GLY A 42 1.89 -11.28 -0.91
CA GLY A 42 1.26 -11.66 -2.18
C GLY A 42 2.28 -12.01 -3.27
N THR A 43 2.09 -11.53 -4.50
CA THR A 43 2.99 -11.89 -5.61
C THR A 43 4.34 -11.19 -5.61
N THR A 44 4.48 -10.14 -4.80
CA THR A 44 5.67 -9.30 -4.78
C THR A 44 6.90 -10.01 -4.25
N TRP A 45 6.80 -10.82 -3.18
CA TRP A 45 7.98 -11.45 -2.57
C TRP A 45 8.67 -12.48 -3.48
N HIS A 46 7.92 -13.13 -4.38
CA HIS A 46 8.42 -14.16 -5.27
C HIS A 46 8.66 -13.66 -6.70
N ALA A 47 8.58 -12.36 -6.93
CA ALA A 47 8.90 -11.79 -8.23
C ALA A 47 10.42 -11.88 -8.48
N ALA A 48 10.81 -12.21 -9.71
CA ALA A 48 12.23 -12.28 -10.10
C ALA A 48 12.93 -10.91 -10.11
N GLY A 49 12.18 -9.81 -10.00
CA GLY A 49 12.73 -8.46 -9.97
C GLY A 49 13.34 -7.99 -11.30
N LEU A 50 12.95 -8.61 -12.43
CA LEU A 50 13.34 -8.14 -13.76
C LEU A 50 12.60 -6.82 -14.06
N ILE A 51 13.35 -5.79 -14.44
CA ILE A 51 12.85 -4.43 -14.70
C ILE A 51 13.14 -4.06 -16.16
#